data_AF-A0A2G9Z3Y6-F1
#
_entry.id   AF-A0A2G9Z3Y6-F1
#
_cell.length_a   1.000
_cell.length_b   1.000
_cell.length_c   1.000
_cell.angle_alpha   90.00
_cell.angle_beta   90.00
_cell.angle_gamma   90.00
#
_symmetry.space_group_name_H-M   'P 1'
#
loop_
_entity.id
_entity.type
_entity.pdbx_description
1 polymer ?
#
loop_
_entity_poly.entity_id
_entity_poly.type
_entity_poly.pdbx_seq_one_letter_code
_entity_poly.pdbx_strand_id
1 'polypeptide(L)'
;MNDKSPQKEATRKRSLGELGELFAIKALVDNKFDKIRNLNDDHFNEAFADLKCEKNEKKYVISVKARNKFQKNGKLNSRYNLGSNAYQKAKIAEAKYHAKAYWMAIQFDKNFFSIYFGSLSELNGSKAIPVNKCEKGQLGSILVNNQCHYFDFEFYTN
;
A
#
# COMPACT_ATOMS: atom_id res chain seq x y z
N MET A 1 -25.07 11.22 22.20
CA MET A 1 -25.02 9.85 21.61
C MET A 1 -23.56 9.51 21.38
N ASN A 2 -23.15 8.34 21.87
CA ASN A 2 -21.80 8.03 22.34
C ASN A 2 -20.67 8.23 21.32
N ASP A 3 -19.67 8.97 21.80
CA ASP A 3 -18.34 9.20 21.26
C ASP A 3 -17.63 7.85 21.02
N LYS A 4 -17.56 7.40 19.76
CA LYS A 4 -16.93 6.14 19.38
C LYS A 4 -15.41 6.36 19.31
N SER A 5 -14.79 6.01 20.42
CA SER A 5 -13.41 6.17 20.87
C SER A 5 -12.30 5.96 19.81
N PRO A 6 -11.16 6.68 19.94
CA PRO A 6 -9.95 6.53 19.11
C PRO A 6 -9.50 5.09 18.84
N GLN A 7 -9.82 4.17 19.74
CA GLN A 7 -9.54 2.73 19.62
C GLN A 7 -10.24 2.11 18.41
N LYS A 8 -11.51 2.47 18.13
CA LYS A 8 -12.24 1.98 16.96
C LYS A 8 -11.59 2.44 15.66
N GLU A 9 -11.14 3.70 15.61
CA GLU A 9 -10.46 4.25 14.43
C GLU A 9 -9.09 3.59 14.20
N ALA A 10 -8.34 3.31 15.27
CA ALA A 10 -7.08 2.58 15.20
C ALA A 10 -7.28 1.15 14.67
N THR A 11 -8.25 0.40 15.22
CA THR A 11 -8.58 -0.96 14.78
C THR A 11 -9.00 -0.98 13.31
N ARG A 12 -9.86 -0.05 12.88
CA ARG A 12 -10.28 0.06 11.48
C ARG A 12 -9.11 0.32 10.54
N LYS A 13 -8.22 1.25 10.89
CA LYS A 13 -7.02 1.57 10.07
C LYS A 13 -6.07 0.38 9.97
N ARG A 14 -5.89 -0.36 11.07
CA ARG A 14 -5.09 -1.59 11.09
C ARG A 14 -5.69 -2.65 10.18
N SER A 15 -6.97 -2.97 10.36
CA SER A 15 -7.67 -3.98 9.57
C SER A 15 -7.71 -3.63 8.07
N LEU A 16 -7.87 -2.33 7.72
CA LEU A 16 -7.75 -1.87 6.34
C LEU A 16 -6.33 -2.04 5.77
N GLY A 17 -5.31 -1.90 6.62
CA GLY A 17 -3.91 -2.18 6.27
C GLY A 17 -3.70 -3.66 5.93
N GLU A 18 -4.15 -4.54 6.82
CA GLU A 18 -4.09 -6.01 6.65
C GLU A 18 -4.85 -6.46 5.39
N LEU A 19 -6.06 -5.93 5.16
CA LEU A 19 -6.81 -6.17 3.92
C LEU A 19 -6.04 -5.69 2.69
N GLY A 20 -5.39 -4.53 2.79
CA GLY A 20 -4.49 -4.01 1.78
C GLY A 20 -3.37 -4.98 1.42
N GLU A 21 -2.67 -5.53 2.40
CA GLU A 21 -1.58 -6.50 2.16
C GLU A 21 -2.07 -7.74 1.39
N LEU A 22 -3.28 -8.25 1.70
CA LEU A 22 -3.89 -9.35 0.95
C LEU A 22 -4.13 -8.99 -0.53
N PHE A 23 -4.68 -7.79 -0.78
CA PHE A 23 -4.89 -7.28 -2.13
C PHE A 23 -3.57 -7.04 -2.88
N ALA A 24 -2.52 -6.59 -2.18
CA ALA A 24 -1.19 -6.45 -2.76
C ALA A 24 -0.64 -7.81 -3.23
N ILE A 25 -0.72 -8.84 -2.38
CA ILE A 25 -0.28 -10.19 -2.73
C ILE A 25 -1.04 -10.70 -3.97
N LYS A 26 -2.37 -10.59 -3.98
CA LYS A 26 -3.20 -10.98 -5.13
C LYS A 26 -2.78 -10.26 -6.41
N ALA A 27 -2.57 -8.94 -6.35
CA ALA A 27 -2.14 -8.15 -7.50
C ALA A 27 -0.75 -8.55 -8.00
N LEU A 28 0.19 -8.88 -7.10
CA LEU A 28 1.51 -9.38 -7.46
C LEU A 28 1.41 -10.74 -8.17
N VAL A 29 0.58 -11.66 -7.68
CA VAL A 29 0.30 -12.96 -8.32
C VAL A 29 -0.28 -12.76 -9.72
N ASP A 30 -1.31 -11.93 -9.86
CA ASP A 30 -1.96 -11.66 -11.15
C ASP A 30 -0.98 -11.01 -12.16
N ASN A 31 0.01 -10.27 -11.65
CA ASN A 31 1.06 -9.65 -12.43
C ASN A 31 2.32 -10.52 -12.56
N LYS A 32 2.24 -11.83 -12.29
CA LYS A 32 3.31 -12.81 -12.49
C LYS A 32 4.61 -12.46 -11.75
N PHE A 33 4.48 -11.97 -10.52
CA PHE A 33 5.61 -11.94 -9.59
C PHE A 33 5.75 -13.31 -8.92
N ASP A 34 6.99 -13.70 -8.68
CA ASP A 34 7.37 -14.97 -8.08
C ASP A 34 7.88 -14.78 -6.65
N LYS A 35 7.96 -15.89 -5.91
CA LYS A 35 8.53 -15.96 -4.55
C LYS A 35 8.01 -14.86 -3.60
N ILE A 36 6.71 -14.57 -3.69
CA ILE A 36 6.05 -13.57 -2.85
C ILE A 36 6.07 -14.06 -1.39
N ARG A 37 6.52 -13.20 -0.48
CA ARG A 37 6.59 -13.43 0.96
C ARG A 37 6.08 -12.21 1.72
N ASN A 38 5.23 -12.45 2.71
CA ASN A 38 4.87 -11.44 3.69
C ASN A 38 5.96 -11.38 4.76
N LEU A 39 6.60 -10.23 4.93
CA LEU A 39 7.69 -10.06 5.88
C LEU A 39 7.20 -9.97 7.33
N ASN A 40 5.91 -9.63 7.52
CA ASN A 40 5.28 -9.60 8.84
C ASN A 40 5.13 -11.00 9.46
N ASP A 41 5.15 -12.07 8.66
CA ASP A 41 5.05 -13.45 9.14
C ASP A 41 6.38 -13.95 9.77
N ASP A 42 7.52 -13.46 9.27
CA ASP A 42 8.86 -13.87 9.71
C ASP A 42 9.37 -13.01 10.88
N HIS A 43 9.14 -11.69 10.81
CA HIS A 43 9.50 -10.76 11.87
C HIS A 43 8.46 -9.63 11.95
N PHE A 44 7.78 -9.56 13.09
CA PHE A 44 6.82 -8.48 13.33
C PHE A 44 7.51 -7.10 13.23
N ASN A 45 6.89 -6.18 12.48
CA ASN A 45 7.29 -4.78 12.29
C ASN A 45 8.60 -4.56 11.52
N GLU A 46 8.69 -5.10 10.30
CA GLU A 46 9.77 -4.70 9.42
C GLU A 46 9.73 -3.19 9.12
N ALA A 47 10.90 -2.56 9.14
CA ALA A 47 10.97 -1.10 9.27
C ALA A 47 10.33 -0.34 8.08
N PHE A 48 10.38 -0.92 6.88
CA PHE A 48 9.92 -0.28 5.64
C PHE A 48 8.97 -1.16 4.81
N ALA A 49 9.28 -2.45 4.70
CA ALA A 49 8.68 -3.33 3.72
C ALA A 49 7.72 -4.31 4.39
N ASP A 50 6.55 -4.46 3.79
CA ASP A 50 5.53 -5.42 4.17
C ASP A 50 5.70 -6.70 3.35
N LEU A 51 6.11 -6.58 2.08
CA LEU A 51 6.26 -7.71 1.16
C LEU A 51 7.65 -7.77 0.50
N LYS A 52 8.07 -8.99 0.16
CA LYS A 52 9.22 -9.27 -0.71
C LYS A 52 8.79 -10.19 -1.86
N CYS A 53 9.27 -9.92 -3.07
CA CYS A 53 9.02 -10.78 -4.22
C CYS A 53 10.12 -10.66 -5.28
N GLU A 54 10.03 -11.47 -6.33
CA GLU A 54 10.92 -11.47 -7.48
C GLU A 54 10.13 -11.35 -8.78
N LYS A 55 10.72 -10.71 -9.80
CA LYS A 55 10.18 -10.70 -11.16
C LYS A 55 11.29 -10.34 -12.14
N ASN A 56 11.41 -11.08 -13.24
CA ASN A 56 12.46 -10.86 -14.25
C ASN A 56 13.85 -10.74 -13.62
N GLU A 57 14.20 -11.68 -12.73
CA GLU A 57 15.48 -11.72 -11.99
C GLU A 57 15.74 -10.54 -11.04
N LYS A 58 14.80 -9.61 -10.90
CA LYS A 58 14.89 -8.50 -9.95
C LYS A 58 14.18 -8.86 -8.65
N LYS A 59 14.78 -8.47 -7.53
CA LYS A 59 14.19 -8.60 -6.18
C LYS A 59 13.58 -7.28 -5.75
N TYR A 60 12.39 -7.35 -5.17
CA TYR A 60 11.60 -6.21 -4.75
C TYR A 60 11.32 -6.31 -3.26
N VAL A 61 11.41 -5.18 -2.56
CA VAL A 61 10.88 -5.00 -1.20
C VAL A 61 9.89 -3.85 -1.23
N ILE A 62 8.66 -4.12 -0.79
CA ILE A 62 7.50 -3.29 -1.09
C ILE A 62 6.85 -2.80 0.20
N SER A 63 6.66 -1.49 0.31
CA SER A 63 5.81 -0.88 1.33
C SER A 63 4.38 -0.71 0.80
N VAL A 64 3.40 -1.33 1.45
CA VAL A 64 1.98 -1.28 1.11
C VAL A 64 1.30 -0.18 1.91
N LYS A 65 0.46 0.62 1.24
CA LYS A 65 -0.35 1.67 1.86
C LYS A 65 -1.78 1.58 1.35
N ALA A 66 -2.63 0.95 2.16
CA ALA A 66 -4.07 0.88 1.90
C ALA A 66 -4.84 1.98 2.62
N ARG A 67 -5.67 2.73 1.88
CA ARG A 67 -6.48 3.82 2.42
C ARG A 67 -7.80 3.94 1.67
N ASN A 68 -8.78 4.55 2.32
CA ASN A 68 -10.00 4.99 1.65
C ASN A 68 -9.67 6.11 0.64
N LYS A 69 -10.36 6.08 -0.50
CA LYS A 69 -10.32 7.04 -1.60
C LYS A 69 -10.71 8.43 -1.15
N PHE A 70 -11.77 8.52 -0.36
CA PHE A 70 -12.30 9.78 0.13
C PHE A 70 -12.03 9.95 1.63
N GLN A 71 -11.71 11.17 2.03
CA GLN A 71 -11.61 11.60 3.43
C GLN A 71 -13.02 11.75 4.04
N LYS A 72 -13.11 11.93 5.37
CA LYS A 72 -14.38 12.16 6.09
C LYS A 72 -15.20 13.34 5.53
N ASN A 73 -14.52 14.33 4.94
CA ASN A 73 -15.13 15.51 4.31
C ASN A 73 -15.51 15.30 2.83
N GLY A 74 -15.44 14.06 2.32
CA GLY A 74 -15.72 13.73 0.92
C GLY A 74 -14.63 14.09 -0.09
N LYS A 75 -13.56 14.78 0.32
CA LYS A 75 -12.44 15.12 -0.58
C LYS A 75 -11.58 13.90 -0.89
N LEU A 76 -11.01 13.87 -2.09
CA LEU A 76 -10.06 12.83 -2.50
C LEU A 76 -8.85 12.83 -1.55
N ASN A 77 -8.54 11.65 -1.01
CA ASN A 77 -7.32 11.37 -0.28
C ASN A 77 -6.17 11.19 -1.29
N SER A 78 -5.60 12.31 -1.73
CA SER A 78 -4.66 12.36 -2.84
C SER A 78 -3.22 11.98 -2.50
N ARG A 79 -2.88 11.79 -1.21
CA ARG A 79 -1.51 11.54 -0.75
C ARG A 79 -1.43 10.50 0.35
N TYR A 80 -0.69 9.41 0.12
CA TYR A 80 -0.49 8.35 1.11
C TYR A 80 0.93 8.43 1.69
N ASN A 81 1.04 8.75 2.98
CA ASN A 81 2.33 8.87 3.66
C ASN A 81 3.03 7.51 3.77
N LEU A 82 4.32 7.47 3.47
CA LEU A 82 5.18 6.29 3.60
C LEU A 82 5.70 6.07 5.02
N GLY A 83 5.38 6.99 5.95
CA GLY A 83 5.88 6.96 7.33
C GLY A 83 7.16 7.77 7.53
N SER A 84 7.62 7.83 8.77
CA SER A 84 8.83 8.55 9.15
C SER A 84 10.09 7.84 8.65
N ASN A 85 11.06 8.63 8.18
CA ASN A 85 12.36 8.16 7.70
C ASN A 85 12.29 7.08 6.61
N ALA A 86 11.23 7.10 5.79
CA ALA A 86 10.96 6.06 4.78
C ALA A 86 12.18 5.74 3.89
N TYR A 87 12.90 6.75 3.39
CA TYR A 87 14.09 6.53 2.54
C TYR A 87 15.27 5.90 3.28
N GLN A 88 15.49 6.24 4.55
CA GLN A 88 16.54 5.62 5.34
C GLN A 88 16.20 4.15 5.63
N LYS A 89 14.96 3.90 6.05
CA LYS A 89 14.46 2.54 6.31
C LYS A 89 14.44 1.68 5.04
N ALA A 90 14.11 2.29 3.90
CA ALA A 90 14.19 1.64 2.60
C ALA A 90 15.63 1.20 2.28
N LYS A 91 16.63 2.08 2.43
CA LYS A 91 18.04 1.71 2.20
C LYS A 91 18.48 0.52 3.06
N ILE A 92 18.04 0.48 4.33
CA ILE A 92 18.31 -0.65 5.23
C ILE A 92 17.66 -1.93 4.70
N ALA A 93 16.39 -1.86 4.29
CA ALA A 93 15.67 -3.00 3.72
C ALA A 93 16.30 -3.48 2.38
N GLU A 94 16.69 -2.56 1.50
CA GLU A 94 17.38 -2.87 0.25
C GLU A 94 18.69 -3.64 0.49
N ALA A 95 19.49 -3.20 1.46
CA ALA A 95 20.72 -3.86 1.86
C ALA A 95 20.46 -5.25 2.47
N LYS A 96 19.52 -5.34 3.43
CA LYS A 96 19.16 -6.60 4.12
C LYS A 96 18.66 -7.67 3.15
N TYR A 97 17.84 -7.27 2.17
CA TYR A 97 17.15 -8.22 1.29
C TYR A 97 17.78 -8.34 -0.10
N HIS A 98 18.86 -7.60 -0.38
CA HIS A 98 19.48 -7.48 -1.70
C HIS A 98 18.44 -7.19 -2.79
N ALA A 99 17.56 -6.24 -2.50
CA ALA A 99 16.36 -5.92 -3.29
C ALA A 99 16.24 -4.42 -3.50
N LYS A 100 15.34 -3.99 -4.39
CA LYS A 100 15.01 -2.58 -4.61
C LYS A 100 13.73 -2.20 -3.90
N ALA A 101 13.69 -0.98 -3.38
CA ALA A 101 12.56 -0.43 -2.65
C ALA A 101 11.47 0.07 -3.59
N TYR A 102 10.26 -0.45 -3.38
CA TYR A 102 9.06 -0.13 -4.12
C TYR A 102 7.92 0.20 -3.15
N TRP A 103 6.86 0.77 -3.69
CA TRP A 103 5.63 1.06 -2.97
C TRP A 103 4.43 0.49 -3.71
N MET A 104 3.40 0.16 -2.93
CA MET A 104 2.05 -0.13 -3.43
C MET A 104 1.06 0.76 -2.71
N ALA A 105 0.27 1.52 -3.48
CA ALA A 105 -0.87 2.27 -2.95
C ALA A 105 -2.15 1.54 -3.34
N ILE A 106 -2.97 1.22 -2.34
CA ILE A 106 -4.26 0.55 -2.53
C ILE A 106 -5.33 1.52 -2.09
N GLN A 107 -6.14 1.93 -3.05
CA GLN A 107 -7.21 2.87 -2.84
C GLN A 107 -8.52 2.10 -2.82
N PHE A 108 -9.24 2.15 -1.70
CA PHE A 108 -10.56 1.56 -1.56
C PHE A 108 -11.66 2.63 -1.56
N ASP A 109 -12.77 2.36 -2.20
CA ASP A 109 -14.03 3.06 -1.98
C ASP A 109 -15.12 2.02 -1.61
N LYS A 110 -16.38 2.41 -1.46
CA LYS A 110 -17.46 1.54 -0.98
C LYS A 110 -17.59 0.20 -1.74
N ASN A 111 -17.38 0.22 -3.05
CA ASN A 111 -17.57 -0.95 -3.93
C ASN A 111 -16.33 -1.32 -4.72
N PHE A 112 -15.37 -0.41 -4.86
CA PHE A 112 -14.29 -0.51 -5.83
C PHE A 112 -12.93 -0.31 -5.20
N PHE A 113 -11.91 -0.86 -5.84
CA PHE A 113 -10.53 -0.63 -5.47
C PHE A 113 -9.63 -0.41 -6.68
N SER A 114 -8.53 0.29 -6.45
CA SER A 114 -7.44 0.47 -7.41
C SER A 114 -6.10 0.21 -6.73
N ILE A 115 -5.14 -0.29 -7.50
CA ILE A 115 -3.79 -0.62 -7.03
C ILE A 115 -2.77 0.04 -7.94
N TYR A 116 -1.91 0.85 -7.33
CA TYR A 116 -0.81 1.54 -7.99
C TYR A 116 0.51 1.01 -7.44
N PHE A 117 1.49 0.85 -8.32
CA PHE A 117 2.80 0.28 -8.01
C PHE A 117 3.91 1.12 -8.64
N GLY A 118 4.97 1.41 -7.91
CA GLY A 118 6.10 2.15 -8.47
C GLY A 118 7.36 2.05 -7.61
N SER A 119 8.48 2.51 -8.17
CA SER A 119 9.74 2.51 -7.45
C SER A 119 9.79 3.65 -6.43
N LEU A 120 10.51 3.46 -5.32
CA LEU A 120 10.72 4.54 -4.36
C LEU A 120 11.52 5.71 -4.97
N SER A 121 12.42 5.41 -5.91
CA SER A 121 13.20 6.42 -6.65
C SER A 121 12.35 7.40 -7.45
N GLU A 122 11.23 6.94 -8.03
CA GLU A 122 10.30 7.81 -8.78
C GLU A 122 9.66 8.90 -7.92
N LEU A 123 9.62 8.71 -6.59
CA LEU A 123 9.07 9.70 -5.68
C LEU A 123 10.02 10.89 -5.41
N ASN A 124 11.28 10.81 -5.85
CA ASN A 124 12.28 11.88 -5.78
C ASN A 124 12.33 12.60 -4.42
N GLY A 125 12.43 11.84 -3.32
CA GLY A 125 12.49 12.37 -1.96
C GLY A 125 11.13 12.68 -1.31
N SER A 126 10.01 12.60 -2.06
CA SER A 126 8.67 12.74 -1.49
C SER A 126 8.39 11.68 -0.43
N LYS A 127 7.88 12.10 0.73
CA LYS A 127 7.48 11.23 1.85
C LYS A 127 6.08 10.63 1.69
N ALA A 128 5.40 10.94 0.59
CA ALA A 128 4.06 10.46 0.30
C ALA A 128 3.91 10.10 -1.18
N ILE A 129 3.07 9.10 -1.44
CA ILE A 129 2.67 8.67 -2.78
C ILE A 129 1.54 9.61 -3.25
N PRO A 130 1.72 10.40 -4.33
CA PRO A 130 0.67 11.24 -4.88
C PRO A 130 -0.29 10.41 -5.74
N VAL A 131 -1.33 9.88 -5.12
CA VAL A 131 -2.30 8.96 -5.74
C VAL A 131 -3.06 9.62 -6.88
N ASN A 132 -3.33 10.92 -6.80
CA ASN A 132 -3.94 11.68 -7.90
C ASN A 132 -3.09 11.73 -9.18
N LYS A 133 -1.76 11.57 -9.07
CA LYS A 133 -0.87 11.41 -10.23
C LYS A 133 -0.85 9.97 -10.72
N CYS A 134 -0.95 9.01 -9.80
CA CYS A 134 -1.03 7.58 -10.13
C CYS A 134 -2.31 7.27 -10.93
N GLU A 135 -3.46 7.81 -10.51
CA GLU A 135 -4.75 7.71 -11.22
C GLU A 135 -4.68 8.21 -12.67
N LYS A 136 -3.82 9.21 -12.93
CA LYS A 136 -3.61 9.80 -14.25
C LYS A 136 -2.51 9.09 -15.06
N GLY A 137 -1.91 8.02 -14.53
CA GLY A 137 -0.78 7.33 -15.17
C GLY A 137 0.51 8.14 -15.24
N GLN A 138 0.63 9.21 -14.45
CA GLN A 138 1.80 10.11 -14.46
C GLN A 138 2.91 9.67 -13.50
N LEU A 139 2.64 8.71 -12.63
CA LEU A 139 3.58 8.19 -11.64
C LEU A 139 3.27 6.71 -11.39
N GLY A 140 4.32 5.89 -11.38
CA GLY A 140 4.18 4.44 -11.25
C GLY A 140 3.36 3.82 -12.37
N SER A 141 2.86 2.62 -12.12
CA SER A 141 2.01 1.83 -12.98
C SER A 141 0.71 1.49 -12.27
N ILE A 142 -0.37 1.38 -13.05
CA ILE A 142 -1.68 0.94 -12.55
C ILE A 142 -1.74 -0.58 -12.70
N LEU A 143 -1.76 -1.32 -11.59
CA LEU A 143 -1.88 -2.78 -11.61
C LEU A 143 -3.34 -3.22 -11.64
N VAL A 144 -4.22 -2.48 -10.96
CA VAL A 144 -5.66 -2.69 -10.96
C VAL A 144 -6.34 -1.33 -10.99
N ASN A 145 -7.35 -1.16 -11.83
CA ASN A 145 -8.09 0.08 -11.95
C ASN A 145 -9.58 -0.15 -11.69
N ASN A 146 -10.10 0.46 -10.63
CA ASN A 146 -11.53 0.56 -10.33
C ASN A 146 -12.28 -0.78 -10.44
N GLN A 147 -11.70 -1.85 -9.90
CA GLN A 147 -12.30 -3.17 -9.90
C GLN A 147 -13.23 -3.34 -8.70
N CYS A 148 -14.32 -4.09 -8.84
CA CYS A 148 -15.21 -4.38 -7.72
C CYS A 148 -14.54 -5.30 -6.70
N HIS A 149 -14.63 -5.00 -5.41
CA HIS A 149 -14.06 -5.84 -4.34
C HIS A 149 -15.07 -6.79 -3.69
N TYR A 150 -16.38 -6.61 -3.87
CA TYR A 150 -17.47 -7.45 -3.35
C TYR A 150 -17.57 -7.62 -1.81
N PHE A 151 -16.59 -7.14 -1.03
CA PHE A 151 -16.69 -7.08 0.43
C PHE A 151 -17.76 -6.10 0.92
N ASP A 152 -18.42 -6.46 2.03
CA ASP A 152 -19.14 -5.50 2.86
C ASP A 152 -18.14 -4.51 3.46
N PHE A 153 -18.15 -3.30 2.92
CA PHE A 153 -17.17 -2.26 3.27
C PHE A 153 -17.64 -1.32 4.38
N GLU A 154 -18.82 -1.55 4.98
CA GLU A 154 -19.39 -0.63 5.97
C GLU A 154 -18.45 -0.41 7.16
N PHE A 155 -17.80 -1.45 7.66
CA PHE A 155 -16.83 -1.35 8.76
C PHE A 155 -15.64 -0.43 8.43
N TYR A 156 -15.26 -0.33 7.15
CA TYR A 156 -14.07 0.41 6.71
C TYR A 156 -14.37 1.86 6.30
N THR A 157 -15.64 2.25 6.17
CA THR A 157 -16.02 3.63 5.84
C THR A 157 -15.49 4.65 6.86
N ASN A 158 -15.15 5.84 6.36
CA ASN A 158 -14.48 6.91 7.10
C ASN A 158 -15.45 7.73 7.95
#